data_AF-A0A1H5NTV6-F1
#
_entry.id   AF-A0A1H5NTV6-F1
#
_cell.length_a   1.000
_cell.length_b   1.000
_cell.length_c   1.000
_cell.angle_alpha   90.00
_cell.angle_beta   90.00
_cell.angle_gamma   90.00
#
_symmetry.space_group_name_H-M   'P 1'
#
loop_
_entity.id
_entity.type
_entity.pdbx_description
1 polymer ?
#
loop_
_entity_poly.entity_id
_entity_poly.type
_entity_poly.pdbx_seq_one_letter_code
_entity_poly.pdbx_strand_id
1 'polypeptide(L)'
;MTSATRTAPHRLARAAQTAIAAATVSDVFRAVALRDHYLHPSDASLRRSGLVSTVFVYLMTLTTVLFLVWLARSRRNAQELSPEAAVPSPGWTIGAWFIPVVNLVAPRRCVLDIGRAGSPSWEKRDTTLVNLWWAAWIGHALLLTAANLAAPRSPALLVVTEALFLAAAVLVGLVIERVTARQAAALRVTVPVAAPQP
;
A
#
# COMPACT_ATOMS: atom_id res chain seq x y z
N MET A 1 -24.51 25.12 -9.70
CA MET A 1 -23.05 24.85 -9.71
C MET A 1 -22.63 24.48 -8.30
N THR A 2 -22.63 23.18 -8.00
CA THR A 2 -22.40 22.68 -6.65
C THR A 2 -20.91 22.70 -6.34
N SER A 3 -20.53 23.55 -5.39
CA SER A 3 -19.22 23.61 -4.75
C SER A 3 -18.99 22.30 -3.99
N ALA A 4 -18.61 21.24 -4.70
CA ALA A 4 -18.19 19.98 -4.11
C ALA A 4 -16.90 20.26 -3.33
N THR A 5 -17.07 20.36 -2.02
CA THR A 5 -16.04 20.49 -1.00
C THR A 5 -14.77 19.72 -1.40
N ARG A 6 -13.72 20.45 -1.83
CA ARG A 6 -12.36 19.96 -2.11
C ARG A 6 -11.72 19.45 -0.82
N THR A 7 -12.26 18.38 -0.27
CA THR A 7 -11.79 17.80 0.99
C THR A 7 -10.73 16.76 0.66
N ALA A 8 -9.53 17.30 0.49
CA ALA A 8 -8.20 16.76 0.74
C ALA A 8 -7.95 15.24 0.49
N PRO A 9 -7.05 14.87 -0.45
CA PRO A 9 -6.55 13.48 -0.58
C PRO A 9 -5.95 12.91 0.72
N HIS A 10 -5.66 13.77 1.70
CA HIS A 10 -5.14 13.42 3.03
C HIS A 10 -6.07 12.56 3.88
N ARG A 11 -7.41 12.67 3.77
CA ARG A 11 -8.32 11.83 4.60
C ARG A 11 -8.25 10.36 4.21
N LEU A 12 -8.23 10.09 2.91
CA LEU A 12 -8.07 8.73 2.38
C LEU A 12 -6.66 8.19 2.60
N ALA A 13 -5.64 9.03 2.46
CA ALA A 13 -4.27 8.67 2.79
C ALA A 13 -4.13 8.25 4.27
N ARG A 14 -4.70 9.03 5.19
CA ARG A 14 -4.72 8.69 6.62
C ARG A 14 -5.50 7.43 6.91
N ALA A 15 -6.68 7.25 6.30
CA ALA A 15 -7.48 6.04 6.44
C ALA A 15 -6.71 4.79 5.97
N ALA A 16 -6.02 4.88 4.82
CA ALA A 16 -5.17 3.82 4.30
C ALA A 16 -4.02 3.52 5.28
N GLN A 17 -3.31 4.55 5.77
CA GLN A 17 -2.23 4.38 6.75
C GLN A 17 -2.71 3.75 8.07
N THR A 18 -3.88 4.15 8.57
CA THR A 18 -4.46 3.53 9.79
C THR A 18 -4.83 2.07 9.55
N ALA A 19 -5.35 1.73 8.37
CA ALA A 19 -5.67 0.35 8.02
C ALA A 19 -4.39 -0.49 7.87
N ILE A 20 -3.35 0.04 7.22
CA ILE A 20 -2.02 -0.59 7.11
C ILE A 20 -1.45 -0.88 8.51
N ALA A 21 -1.50 0.09 9.42
CA ALA A 21 -1.01 -0.08 10.79
C ALA A 21 -1.79 -1.18 11.53
N ALA A 22 -3.12 -1.14 11.49
CA ALA A 22 -3.97 -2.14 12.12
C ALA A 22 -3.71 -3.55 11.57
N ALA A 23 -3.56 -3.68 10.25
CA ALA A 23 -3.33 -4.96 9.62
C ALA A 23 -1.92 -5.51 9.90
N THR A 24 -0.92 -4.62 10.02
CA THR A 24 0.46 -5.00 10.42
C THR A 24 0.51 -5.53 11.85
N VAL A 25 -0.19 -4.86 12.78
CA VAL A 25 -0.33 -5.35 14.15
C VAL A 25 -1.04 -6.70 14.19
N SER A 26 -2.13 -6.84 13.43
CA SER A 26 -2.87 -8.09 13.32
C SER A 26 -2.02 -9.23 12.74
N ASP A 27 -1.06 -8.93 11.86
CA ASP A 27 -0.17 -9.93 11.27
C ASP A 27 0.78 -10.52 12.30
N VAL A 28 1.37 -9.68 13.16
CA VAL A 28 2.24 -10.13 14.26
C VAL A 28 1.47 -11.06 15.21
N PHE A 29 0.23 -10.70 15.57
CA PHE A 29 -0.63 -11.58 16.38
C PHE A 29 -0.95 -12.89 15.67
N ARG A 30 -1.21 -12.85 14.36
CA ARG A 30 -1.46 -14.03 13.53
C ARG A 30 -0.25 -14.95 13.50
N ALA A 31 0.95 -14.41 13.30
CA ALA A 31 2.20 -15.15 13.28
C ALA A 31 2.49 -15.86 14.61
N VAL A 32 2.25 -15.17 15.73
CA VAL A 32 2.38 -15.76 17.08
C VAL A 32 1.35 -16.86 17.30
N ALA A 33 0.09 -16.65 16.94
CA ALA A 33 -0.97 -17.65 17.11
C ALA A 33 -0.74 -18.91 16.25
N LEU A 34 -0.22 -18.74 15.03
CA LEU A 34 0.15 -19.85 14.17
C LEU A 34 1.34 -20.62 14.75
N ARG A 35 2.38 -19.92 15.23
CA ARG A 35 3.53 -20.55 15.87
C ARG A 35 3.13 -21.36 17.10
N ASP A 36 2.25 -20.82 17.95
CA ASP A 36 1.69 -21.51 19.12
C ASP A 36 0.99 -22.80 18.71
N HIS A 37 0.13 -22.76 17.70
CA HIS A 37 -0.56 -23.95 17.18
C HIS A 37 0.40 -25.01 16.63
N TYR A 38 1.47 -24.60 15.93
CA TYR A 38 2.46 -25.55 15.40
C TYR A 38 3.28 -26.24 16.50
N LEU A 39 3.61 -25.53 17.59
CA LEU A 39 4.38 -26.08 18.70
C LEU A 39 3.51 -26.92 19.64
N HIS A 40 2.25 -26.50 19.85
CA HIS A 40 1.31 -27.11 20.79
C HIS A 40 -0.06 -27.34 20.13
N PRO A 41 -0.18 -28.34 19.24
CA PRO A 41 -1.43 -28.61 18.54
C PRO A 41 -2.57 -28.95 19.52
N SER A 42 -3.61 -28.13 19.54
CA SER A 42 -4.82 -28.29 20.35
C SER A 42 -6.02 -27.60 19.70
N ASP A 43 -7.25 -28.03 20.00
CA ASP A 43 -8.46 -27.40 19.45
C ASP A 43 -8.57 -25.91 19.81
N ALA A 44 -8.13 -25.54 21.01
CA ALA A 44 -8.10 -24.15 21.46
C ALA A 44 -7.13 -23.29 20.63
N SER A 45 -5.91 -23.79 20.37
CA SER A 45 -4.92 -23.10 19.53
C SER A 45 -5.35 -23.00 18.05
N LEU A 46 -6.04 -24.03 17.53
CA LEU A 46 -6.59 -24.03 16.18
C LEU A 46 -7.69 -22.97 16.03
N ARG A 47 -8.65 -22.93 16.95
CA ARG A 47 -9.72 -21.91 16.95
C ARG A 47 -9.15 -20.49 17.06
N ARG A 48 -8.15 -20.29 17.94
CA ARG A 48 -7.48 -18.99 18.11
C ARG A 48 -6.77 -18.55 16.84
N SER A 49 -5.91 -19.39 16.27
CA SER A 49 -5.16 -19.08 15.05
C SER A 49 -6.09 -18.85 13.85
N GLY A 50 -7.19 -19.61 13.75
CA GLY A 50 -8.24 -19.39 12.75
C GLY A 50 -8.93 -18.04 12.90
N LEU A 51 -9.38 -17.68 14.11
CA LEU A 51 -10.01 -16.38 14.37
C LEU A 51 -9.08 -15.20 14.05
N VAL A 52 -7.83 -15.25 14.51
CA VAL A 52 -6.84 -14.19 14.26
C VAL A 52 -6.51 -14.09 12.76
N SER A 53 -6.41 -15.22 12.07
CA SER A 53 -6.20 -15.24 10.60
C SER A 53 -7.37 -14.61 9.85
N THR A 54 -8.61 -14.89 10.27
CA THR A 54 -9.82 -14.29 9.69
C THR A 54 -9.83 -12.78 9.88
N VAL A 55 -9.53 -12.28 11.09
CA VAL A 55 -9.43 -10.84 11.38
C VAL A 55 -8.38 -10.18 10.49
N PHE A 56 -7.20 -10.80 10.37
CA PHE A 56 -6.13 -10.31 9.50
C PHE A 56 -6.57 -10.21 8.04
N VAL A 57 -7.25 -11.23 7.50
CA VAL A 57 -7.75 -11.23 6.10
C VAL A 57 -8.72 -10.07 5.87
N TYR A 58 -9.65 -9.82 6.80
CA TYR A 58 -10.57 -8.68 6.67
C TYR A 58 -9.84 -7.33 6.72
N LEU A 59 -8.86 -7.17 7.62
CA LEU A 59 -8.06 -5.94 7.72
C LEU A 59 -7.20 -5.71 6.48
N MET A 60 -6.60 -6.77 5.93
CA MET A 60 -5.85 -6.73 4.68
C MET A 60 -6.74 -6.38 3.48
N THR A 61 -7.95 -6.93 3.44
CA THR A 61 -8.94 -6.61 2.40
C THR A 61 -9.31 -5.13 2.47
N LEU A 62 -9.64 -4.63 3.66
CA LEU A 62 -9.94 -3.22 3.87
C LEU A 62 -8.76 -2.31 3.48
N THR A 63 -7.54 -2.69 3.88
CA THR A 63 -6.30 -1.98 3.53
C THR A 63 -6.12 -1.89 2.02
N THR A 64 -6.29 -3.02 1.33
CA THR A 64 -6.16 -3.10 -0.14
C THR A 64 -7.19 -2.20 -0.82
N VAL A 65 -8.45 -2.25 -0.40
CA VAL A 65 -9.51 -1.40 -0.95
C VAL A 65 -9.19 0.08 -0.75
N LEU A 66 -8.83 0.49 0.47
CA LEU A 66 -8.50 1.89 0.77
C LEU A 66 -7.28 2.36 -0.02
N PHE A 67 -6.26 1.50 -0.14
CA PHE A 67 -5.08 1.78 -0.95
C PHE A 67 -5.43 1.96 -2.44
N LEU A 68 -6.25 1.09 -3.02
CA LEU A 68 -6.67 1.18 -4.43
C LEU A 68 -7.54 2.41 -4.69
N VAL A 69 -8.45 2.75 -3.76
CA VAL A 69 -9.25 3.99 -3.83
C VAL A 69 -8.35 5.22 -3.77
N TRP A 70 -7.36 5.24 -2.87
CA TRP A 70 -6.37 6.30 -2.80
C TRP A 70 -5.56 6.38 -4.10
N LEU A 71 -5.10 5.26 -4.65
CA LEU A 71 -4.32 5.20 -5.88
C LEU A 71 -5.12 5.72 -7.09
N ALA A 72 -6.38 5.29 -7.23
CA ALA A 72 -7.27 5.76 -8.28
C ALA A 72 -7.52 7.28 -8.20
N ARG A 73 -7.56 7.83 -6.98
CA ARG A 73 -7.70 9.27 -6.78
C ARG A 73 -6.40 10.02 -7.06
N SER A 74 -5.26 9.49 -6.60
CA SER A 74 -3.94 10.04 -6.89
C SER A 74 -3.67 10.07 -8.40
N ARG A 75 -4.12 9.04 -9.14
CA ARG A 75 -4.10 8.99 -10.61
C ARG A 75 -4.87 10.16 -11.24
N ARG A 76 -6.07 10.48 -10.72
CA ARG A 76 -6.87 11.61 -11.22
C ARG A 76 -6.15 12.94 -10.99
N ASN A 77 -5.60 13.14 -9.79
CA ASN A 77 -4.80 14.33 -9.50
C ASN A 77 -3.59 14.46 -10.43
N ALA A 78 -2.93 13.33 -10.76
CA ALA A 78 -1.80 13.32 -11.68
C ALA A 78 -2.23 13.71 -13.11
N GLN A 79 -3.38 13.22 -13.58
CA GLN A 79 -3.93 13.60 -14.87
C GLN A 79 -4.28 15.10 -14.93
N GLU A 80 -4.81 15.67 -13.85
CA GLU A 80 -5.11 17.10 -13.77
C GLU A 80 -3.85 17.97 -13.79
N LEU A 81 -2.78 17.51 -13.13
CA LEU A 81 -1.50 18.22 -13.07
C LEU A 81 -0.66 18.07 -14.35
N SER A 82 -0.84 17.00 -15.10
CA SER A 82 -0.13 16.75 -16.35
C SER A 82 -1.04 16.04 -17.36
N PRO A 83 -1.90 16.80 -18.06
CA PRO A 83 -2.86 16.23 -19.01
C PRO A 83 -2.21 15.45 -20.16
N GLU A 84 -1.00 15.83 -20.56
CA GLU A 84 -0.24 15.20 -21.65
C GLU A 84 0.61 14.00 -21.17
N ALA A 85 0.72 13.77 -19.87
CA ALA A 85 1.52 12.65 -19.35
C ALA A 85 0.81 11.31 -19.60
N ALA A 86 1.60 10.30 -19.96
CA ALA A 86 1.13 8.93 -20.10
C ALA A 86 0.86 8.31 -18.72
N VAL A 87 -0.33 8.56 -18.16
CA VAL A 87 -0.79 7.96 -16.91
C VAL A 87 -1.53 6.65 -17.20
N PRO A 88 -1.34 5.58 -16.41
CA PRO A 88 -2.10 4.34 -16.54
C PRO A 88 -3.61 4.58 -16.63
N SER A 89 -4.33 3.79 -17.42
CA SER A 89 -5.79 3.90 -17.52
C SER A 89 -6.46 3.58 -16.16
N PRO A 90 -7.67 4.12 -15.90
CA PRO A 90 -8.38 3.85 -14.64
C PRO A 90 -8.59 2.35 -14.38
N GLY A 91 -9.02 1.62 -15.42
CA GLY A 91 -9.24 0.18 -15.33
C GLY A 91 -7.94 -0.59 -15.09
N TRP A 92 -6.85 -0.21 -15.75
CA TRP A 92 -5.54 -0.86 -15.56
C TRP A 92 -4.96 -0.60 -14.16
N THR A 93 -5.14 0.60 -13.62
CA THR A 93 -4.65 0.99 -12.29
C THR A 93 -5.19 0.08 -11.18
N ILE A 94 -6.39 -0.48 -11.36
CA ILE A 94 -7.05 -1.39 -10.42
C ILE A 94 -6.89 -2.85 -10.88
N GLY A 95 -7.21 -3.14 -12.14
CA GLY A 95 -7.24 -4.50 -12.69
C GLY A 95 -5.89 -5.21 -12.67
N ALA A 96 -4.79 -4.46 -12.82
CA ALA A 96 -3.44 -5.04 -12.81
C ALA A 96 -3.07 -5.72 -11.48
N TRP A 97 -3.73 -5.38 -10.38
CA TRP A 97 -3.50 -5.99 -9.06
C TRP A 97 -4.06 -7.39 -8.93
N PHE A 98 -5.03 -7.75 -9.77
CA PHE A 98 -5.74 -9.04 -9.70
C PHE A 98 -5.18 -10.07 -10.66
N ILE A 99 -4.29 -9.68 -11.58
CA ILE A 99 -3.67 -10.56 -12.55
C ILE A 99 -2.32 -11.03 -11.98
N PRO A 100 -2.14 -12.30 -11.56
CA PRO A 100 -1.00 -12.72 -10.74
C PRO A 100 0.38 -12.37 -11.31
N VAL A 101 0.62 -12.65 -12.60
CA VAL A 101 1.91 -12.39 -13.26
C VAL A 101 2.16 -10.88 -13.42
N VAL A 102 1.12 -10.14 -13.76
CA VAL A 102 1.18 -8.67 -13.93
C VAL A 102 1.35 -7.98 -12.58
N ASN A 103 0.75 -8.52 -11.52
CA ASN A 103 0.81 -8.02 -10.16
C ASN A 103 2.24 -8.01 -9.60
N LEU A 104 3.21 -8.73 -10.20
CA LEU A 104 4.62 -8.68 -9.80
C LEU A 104 5.34 -7.42 -10.26
N VAL A 105 4.82 -6.71 -11.27
CA VAL A 105 5.54 -5.61 -11.94
C VAL A 105 4.68 -4.36 -12.11
N ALA A 106 3.42 -4.52 -12.47
CA ALA A 106 2.54 -3.41 -12.82
C ALA A 106 2.23 -2.49 -11.62
N PRO A 107 1.97 -2.96 -10.39
CA PRO A 107 1.74 -2.08 -9.25
C PRO A 107 2.84 -1.04 -9.03
N ARG A 108 4.10 -1.50 -9.06
CA ARG A 108 5.27 -0.62 -8.98
C ARG A 108 5.27 0.42 -10.09
N ARG A 109 5.04 0.00 -11.33
CA ARG A 109 5.00 0.90 -12.49
C ARG A 109 3.88 1.94 -12.32
N CYS A 110 2.67 1.50 -11.97
CA CYS A 110 1.52 2.38 -11.75
C CYS A 110 1.83 3.48 -10.72
N VAL A 111 2.39 3.12 -9.56
CA VAL A 111 2.73 4.11 -8.51
C VAL A 111 3.81 5.09 -8.99
N LEU A 112 4.84 4.60 -9.69
CA LEU A 112 5.89 5.46 -10.25
C LEU A 112 5.35 6.43 -11.30
N ASP A 113 4.52 5.95 -12.23
CA ASP A 113 3.98 6.75 -13.32
C ASP A 113 3.02 7.82 -12.78
N ILE A 114 2.15 7.45 -11.83
CA ILE A 114 1.27 8.40 -11.12
C ILE A 114 2.09 9.42 -10.33
N GLY A 115 3.15 8.97 -9.64
CA GLY A 115 4.02 9.85 -8.86
C GLY A 115 4.74 10.90 -9.72
N ARG A 116 5.32 10.46 -10.84
CA ARG A 116 6.03 11.32 -11.80
C ARG A 116 5.09 12.31 -12.49
N ALA A 117 3.93 11.85 -12.97
CA ALA A 117 2.95 12.72 -13.60
C ALA A 117 2.29 13.68 -12.58
N GLY A 118 2.18 13.26 -11.32
CA GLY A 118 1.57 14.06 -10.25
C GLY A 118 2.49 15.09 -9.60
N SER A 119 3.76 15.19 -9.99
CA SER A 119 4.65 16.18 -9.40
C SER A 119 5.87 16.50 -10.26
N PRO A 120 6.07 17.78 -10.64
CA PRO A 120 7.29 18.22 -11.31
C PRO A 120 8.56 18.03 -10.44
N SER A 121 8.41 17.96 -9.11
CA SER A 121 9.50 17.75 -8.16
C SER A 121 9.69 16.29 -7.74
N TRP A 122 9.28 15.35 -8.60
CA TRP A 122 9.54 13.92 -8.39
C TRP A 122 11.04 13.63 -8.52
N GLU A 123 11.65 13.13 -7.44
CA GLU A 123 13.09 12.93 -7.35
C GLU A 123 13.48 11.45 -7.43
N LYS A 124 14.78 11.21 -7.60
CA LYS A 124 15.37 9.88 -7.50
C LYS A 124 15.02 9.20 -6.17
N ARG A 125 15.03 9.94 -5.05
CA ARG A 125 14.70 9.42 -3.71
C ARG A 125 13.29 8.83 -3.63
N ASP A 126 12.32 9.39 -4.33
CA ASP A 126 10.93 8.90 -4.30
C ASP A 126 10.78 7.64 -5.13
N THR A 127 11.47 7.60 -6.27
CA THR A 127 11.58 6.39 -7.08
C THR A 127 12.23 5.27 -6.27
N THR A 128 13.30 5.57 -5.53
CA THR A 128 13.96 4.62 -4.62
C THR A 128 13.02 4.14 -3.52
N LEU A 129 12.23 5.04 -2.91
CA LEU A 129 11.26 4.66 -1.87
C LEU A 129 10.22 3.67 -2.40
N VAL A 130 9.65 3.92 -3.58
CA VAL A 130 8.70 3.00 -4.23
C VAL A 130 9.37 1.66 -4.59
N ASN A 131 10.62 1.68 -5.06
CA ASN A 131 11.38 0.46 -5.36
C ASN A 131 11.65 -0.36 -4.10
N LEU A 132 12.04 0.27 -2.99
CA LEU A 132 12.32 -0.41 -1.72
C LEU A 132 11.04 -1.02 -1.15
N TRP A 133 9.93 -0.28 -1.15
CA TRP A 133 8.63 -0.82 -0.77
C TRP A 133 8.29 -2.07 -1.57
N TRP A 134 8.40 -1.99 -2.90
CA TRP A 134 8.06 -3.08 -3.78
C TRP A 134 8.97 -4.30 -3.60
N ALA A 135 10.28 -4.06 -3.44
CA ALA A 135 11.25 -5.12 -3.18
C ALA A 135 10.98 -5.82 -1.84
N ALA A 136 10.65 -5.06 -0.78
CA ALA A 136 10.27 -5.63 0.51
C ALA A 136 9.00 -6.49 0.41
N TRP A 137 7.99 -6.02 -0.33
CA TRP A 137 6.75 -6.76 -0.56
C TRP A 137 6.97 -8.07 -1.33
N ILE A 138 7.72 -8.02 -2.43
CA ILE A 138 8.05 -9.22 -3.22
C ILE A 138 8.91 -10.18 -2.41
N GLY A 139 9.90 -9.67 -1.67
CA GLY A 139 10.71 -10.46 -0.75
C GLY A 139 9.85 -11.19 0.26
N HIS A 140 8.95 -10.47 0.95
CA HIS A 140 7.99 -11.07 1.87
C HIS A 140 7.17 -12.19 1.21
N ALA A 141 6.56 -11.92 0.05
CA ALA A 141 5.72 -12.90 -0.65
C ALA A 141 6.50 -14.18 -1.01
N LEU A 142 7.72 -14.02 -1.55
CA LEU A 142 8.57 -15.15 -1.93
C LEU A 142 9.01 -15.97 -0.71
N LEU A 143 9.43 -15.30 0.38
CA LEU A 143 9.82 -16.00 1.61
C LEU A 143 8.63 -16.70 2.25
N LEU A 144 7.44 -16.09 2.23
CA LEU A 144 6.22 -16.71 2.74
C LEU A 144 5.87 -17.98 1.94
N THR A 145 5.93 -17.91 0.61
CA THR A 145 5.74 -19.10 -0.24
C THR A 145 6.77 -20.17 0.05
N ALA A 146 8.06 -19.81 0.13
CA ALA A 146 9.13 -20.74 0.46
C ALA A 146 8.93 -21.39 1.85
N ALA A 147 8.51 -20.61 2.85
CA ALA A 147 8.23 -21.09 4.20
C ALA A 147 7.06 -22.09 4.24
N ASN A 148 6.10 -21.96 3.33
CA ASN A 148 4.97 -22.87 3.22
C ASN A 148 5.31 -24.16 2.48
N LEU A 149 6.29 -24.14 1.58
CA LEU A 149 6.73 -25.31 0.82
C LEU A 149 7.83 -26.12 1.55
N ALA A 150 8.63 -25.45 2.40
CA ALA A 150 9.73 -26.08 3.12
C ALA A 150 9.27 -26.79 4.41
N ALA A 151 9.72 -28.03 4.61
CA ALA A 151 9.65 -28.75 5.87
C ALA A 151 11.05 -29.24 6.28
N PRO A 152 11.52 -29.01 7.53
CA PRO A 152 10.85 -28.30 8.63
C PRO A 152 10.90 -26.77 8.47
N ARG A 153 9.95 -26.08 9.11
CA ARG A 153 9.79 -24.62 9.03
C ARG A 153 10.85 -23.91 9.88
N SER A 154 11.73 -23.12 9.25
CA SER A 154 12.80 -22.40 9.95
C SER A 154 12.26 -21.19 10.73
N PRO A 155 12.57 -21.05 12.04
CA PRO A 155 12.15 -19.88 12.82
C PRO A 155 12.81 -18.58 12.33
N ALA A 156 14.06 -18.65 11.86
CA ALA A 156 14.74 -17.50 11.28
C ALA A 156 14.04 -17.01 10.01
N LEU A 157 13.61 -17.92 9.14
CA LEU A 157 12.86 -17.59 7.93
C LEU A 157 11.55 -16.88 8.26
N LEU A 158 10.84 -17.32 9.30
CA LEU A 158 9.61 -16.66 9.76
C LEU A 158 9.87 -15.24 10.24
N VAL A 159 10.89 -15.03 11.08
CA VAL A 159 11.26 -13.69 11.56
C VAL A 159 11.59 -12.75 10.39
N VAL A 160 12.36 -13.22 9.40
CA VAL A 160 12.69 -12.41 8.21
C VAL A 160 11.44 -12.10 7.38
N THR A 161 10.52 -13.07 7.24
CA THR A 161 9.26 -12.88 6.52
C THR A 161 8.40 -11.78 7.15
N GLU A 162 8.26 -11.80 8.47
CA GLU A 162 7.52 -10.80 9.25
C GLU A 162 8.21 -9.42 9.19
N ALA A 163 9.54 -9.39 9.28
CA ALA A 163 10.32 -8.16 9.18
C ALA A 163 10.15 -7.49 7.81
N LEU A 164 10.13 -8.28 6.72
CA LEU A 164 9.88 -7.77 5.37
C LEU A 164 8.45 -7.24 5.20
N PHE A 165 7.45 -7.89 5.81
CA PHE A 165 6.07 -7.41 5.80
C PHE A 165 5.96 -6.05 6.50
N LEU A 166 6.52 -5.94 7.71
CA LEU A 166 6.57 -4.69 8.48
C LEU A 166 7.30 -3.59 7.71
N ALA A 167 8.45 -3.91 7.10
CA ALA A 167 9.19 -2.97 6.27
C ALA A 167 8.35 -2.50 5.07
N ALA A 168 7.66 -3.41 4.38
CA ALA A 168 6.77 -3.06 3.28
C ALA A 168 5.61 -2.16 3.74
N ALA A 169 5.01 -2.43 4.90
CA ALA A 169 3.94 -1.63 5.48
C ALA A 169 4.39 -0.20 5.82
N VAL A 170 5.58 -0.04 6.42
CA VAL A 170 6.16 1.27 6.70
C VAL A 170 6.47 2.01 5.41
N LEU A 171 7.12 1.35 4.45
CA LEU A 171 7.53 1.97 3.19
C LEU A 171 6.32 2.39 2.35
N VAL A 172 5.24 1.60 2.29
CA VAL A 172 4.01 2.01 1.58
C VAL A 172 3.33 3.18 2.27
N GLY A 173 3.34 3.24 3.61
CA GLY A 173 2.85 4.39 4.37
C GLY A 173 3.59 5.68 4.00
N LEU A 174 4.91 5.59 3.86
CA LEU A 174 5.76 6.70 3.41
C LEU A 174 5.52 7.06 1.94
N VAL A 175 5.33 6.08 1.06
CA VAL A 175 4.97 6.31 -0.35
C VAL A 175 3.66 7.10 -0.44
N ILE A 176 2.63 6.67 0.28
CA ILE A 176 1.32 7.33 0.31
C ILE A 176 1.46 8.78 0.76
N GLU A 177 2.18 9.02 1.86
CA GLU A 177 2.42 10.35 2.40
C GLU A 177 3.17 11.23 1.39
N ARG A 178 4.27 10.71 0.84
CA ARG A 178 5.18 11.44 -0.04
C ARG A 178 4.49 11.83 -1.36
N VAL A 179 3.76 10.91 -1.97
CA VAL A 179 2.95 11.17 -3.18
C VAL A 179 1.86 12.20 -2.86
N THR A 180 1.14 12.01 -1.75
CA THR A 180 0.03 12.91 -1.37
C THR A 180 0.52 14.33 -1.08
N ALA A 181 1.62 14.48 -0.34
CA ALA A 181 2.22 15.77 0.00
C ALA A 181 2.68 16.52 -1.25
N ARG A 182 3.33 15.83 -2.19
CA ARG A 182 3.78 16.45 -3.45
C ARG A 182 2.64 16.87 -4.36
N GLN A 183 1.64 16.02 -4.55
CA GLN A 183 0.47 16.36 -5.35
C GLN A 183 -0.29 17.54 -4.72
N ALA A 184 -0.42 17.57 -3.39
CA ALA A 184 -1.04 18.70 -2.68
C ALA A 184 -0.24 20.00 -2.86
N ALA A 185 1.10 19.94 -2.83
CA ALA A 185 1.94 21.11 -3.08
C ALA A 185 1.81 21.61 -4.52
N ALA A 186 1.84 20.71 -5.52
CA ALA A 186 1.70 21.05 -6.93
C ALA A 186 0.33 21.69 -7.25
N LEU A 187 -0.76 21.12 -6.72
CA LEU A 187 -2.12 21.65 -6.92
C LEU A 187 -2.34 23.04 -6.31
N ARG A 188 -1.59 23.40 -5.25
CA ARG A 188 -1.64 24.75 -4.67
C ARG A 188 -0.94 25.78 -5.54
N VAL A 189 0.07 25.38 -6.30
CA VAL A 189 0.79 26.27 -7.22
C VAL A 189 -0.04 26.55 -8.47
N THR A 190 -0.76 25.56 -8.99
CA THR A 190 -1.57 25.70 -10.21
C THR A 190 -2.88 26.46 -10.02
N VAL A 191 -3.34 26.63 -8.78
CA VAL A 191 -4.53 27.43 -8.45
C VAL A 191 -4.10 28.63 -7.60
N PRO A 192 -3.83 29.81 -8.20
CA PRO A 192 -3.61 31.02 -7.43
C PRO A 192 -4.84 31.30 -6.57
N VAL A 193 -4.64 31.58 -5.28
CA VAL A 193 -5.68 32.16 -4.43
C VAL A 193 -6.12 33.44 -5.11
N ALA A 194 -7.35 33.48 -5.64
CA ALA A 194 -7.94 34.71 -6.15
C ALA A 194 -7.92 35.71 -4.99
N ALA A 195 -7.08 36.76 -5.11
CA ALA A 195 -7.03 37.83 -4.14
C ALA A 195 -8.44 38.44 -4.02
N PRO A 196 -8.90 38.83 -2.81
CA PRO A 196 -10.11 39.61 -2.68
C PRO A 196 -9.96 40.88 -3.52
N GLN A 197 -10.84 41.07 -4.50
CA GLN A 197 -10.93 42.33 -5.23
C GLN A 197 -11.35 43.43 -4.23
N PRO A 198 -10.70 44.61 -4.25
CA PRO A 198 -10.97 45.70 -3.31
C PRO A 198 -12.38 46.29 -3.45
#